data_AF-A0A072NYL7-F1
#
_entry.id   AF-A0A072NYL7-F1
#
_cell.length_a   1.000
_cell.length_b   1.000
_cell.length_c   1.000
_cell.angle_alpha   90.00
_cell.angle_beta   90.00
_cell.angle_gamma   90.00
#
_symmetry.space_group_name_H-M   'P 1'
#
loop_
_entity.id
_entity.type
_entity.pdbx_description
1 polymer ?
#
loop_
_entity_poly.entity_id
_entity_poly.type
_entity_poly.pdbx_seq_one_letter_code
_entity_poly.pdbx_strand_id
1 'polypeptide(L)' 'MPEHMHSYLTQTPQMCADTIVWLARERKEWLAGRFVFGPADMEELAAKKNEIVEKDLLKLKLVI' A
#
# COMPACT_ATOMS: atom_id res chain seq x y z
N MET A 1 15.35 -5.35 14.41
CA MET A 1 14.93 -6.48 13.57
C MET A 1 16.04 -7.53 13.59
N PRO A 2 15.74 -8.82 13.86
CA PRO A 2 16.74 -9.89 13.91
C PRO A 2 17.53 -10.02 12.60
N GLU A 3 18.81 -10.40 12.66
CA GLU A 3 19.70 -10.49 11.48
C GLU A 3 19.15 -11.40 10.38
N HIS A 4 18.60 -12.57 10.75
CA HIS A 4 18.03 -13.52 9.79
C HIS A 4 16.83 -12.96 9.00
N MET A 5 16.26 -11.82 9.43
CA MET A 5 15.16 -11.18 8.72
C MET A 5 15.65 -10.04 7.80
N HIS A 6 16.90 -9.58 7.91
CA HIS A 6 17.36 -8.40 7.16
C HIS A 6 17.21 -8.54 5.65
N SER A 7 17.19 -9.77 5.13
CA SER A 7 16.88 -10.07 3.71
C SER A 7 15.51 -9.57 3.25
N TYR A 8 14.56 -9.35 4.15
CA TYR A 8 13.24 -8.79 3.83
C TYR A 8 13.23 -7.26 3.70
N LEU A 9 14.30 -6.57 4.11
CA LEU A 9 14.43 -5.11 4.02
C LEU A 9 14.94 -4.68 2.64
N THR A 10 14.14 -4.94 1.61
CA THR A 10 14.52 -4.70 0.21
C THR A 10 14.13 -3.31 -0.31
N GLN A 11 13.52 -2.47 0.52
CA GLN A 11 13.02 -1.16 0.08
C GLN A 11 14.15 -0.24 -0.37
N THR A 12 14.02 0.30 -1.57
CA THR A 12 14.89 1.36 -2.10
C THR A 12 14.18 2.70 -2.02
N PRO A 13 14.92 3.84 -2.00
CA PRO A 13 14.31 5.17 -2.08
C PRO A 13 13.42 5.35 -3.31
N GLN A 14 13.77 4.72 -4.44
CA GLN A 14 13.02 4.75 -5.69
C GLN A 14 11.63 4.10 -5.52
N MET A 15 11.53 2.93 -4.88
CA MET A 15 10.24 2.25 -4.66
C MET A 15 9.28 3.12 -3.83
N CYS A 16 9.80 3.81 -2.81
CA CYS A 16 9.01 4.74 -2.01
C CYS A 16 8.56 5.95 -2.83
N ALA A 17 9.46 6.52 -3.66
CA ALA A 17 9.15 7.64 -4.53
C ALA A 17 8.07 7.28 -5.55
N ASP A 18 8.15 6.11 -6.17
CA ASP A 18 7.18 5.61 -7.15
C ASP A 18 5.76 5.52 -6.54
N THR A 19 5.64 5.02 -5.31
CA THR A 19 4.36 4.99 -4.59
C THR A 19 3.81 6.39 -4.34
N ILE A 20 4.65 7.34 -3.91
CA ILE A 20 4.23 8.73 -3.65
C ILE A 20 3.77 9.39 -4.95
N VAL A 21 4.52 9.23 -6.04
CA VAL A 21 4.17 9.75 -7.37
C VAL A 21 2.85 9.15 -7.86
N TRP A 22 2.67 7.84 -7.70
CA TRP A 22 1.43 7.16 -8.06
C TRP A 22 0.23 7.70 -7.25
N LEU A 23 0.38 7.91 -5.95
CA LEU A 23 -0.66 8.51 -5.10
C LEU A 23 -0.99 9.94 -5.51
N ALA A 24 0.02 10.74 -5.88
CA ALA A 24 -0.14 12.15 -6.23
C ALA A 24 -0.69 12.38 -7.66
N ARG A 25 -0.53 11.41 -8.58
CA ARG A 25 -0.93 11.53 -9.98
C ARG A 25 -2.42 11.82 -10.19
N GLU A 26 -3.27 11.25 -9.34
CA GLU A 26 -4.72 11.45 -9.38
C GLU A 26 -5.32 11.20 -8.00
N ARG A 27 -6.43 11.87 -7.70
CA ARG A 27 -7.14 11.71 -6.43
C ARG A 27 -7.84 10.35 -6.38
N LYS A 28 -7.41 9.49 -5.47
CA LYS A 28 -7.96 8.14 -5.26
C LYS A 28 -8.87 8.08 -4.05
N GLU A 29 -10.11 8.57 -4.20
CA GLU A 29 -11.11 8.58 -3.11
C GLU A 29 -11.34 7.20 -2.47
N TRP A 30 -11.25 6.14 -3.28
CA TRP A 30 -11.45 4.77 -2.81
C TRP A 30 -10.38 4.28 -1.82
N LEU A 31 -9.20 4.90 -1.81
CA LEU A 31 -8.14 4.63 -0.83
C LEU A 31 -8.29 5.43 0.47
N ALA A 32 -9.25 6.35 0.57
CA ALA A 32 -9.44 7.16 1.78
C ALA A 32 -9.66 6.26 3.01
N GLY A 33 -8.89 6.54 4.08
CA GLY A 33 -8.94 5.78 5.33
C GLY A 33 -8.37 4.36 5.25
N ARG A 34 -7.69 3.99 4.16
CA ARG A 34 -7.03 2.69 3.99
C ARG A 34 -5.52 2.84 4.10
N PHE A 35 -4.90 1.88 4.77
CA PHE A 35 -3.46 1.77 4.94
C PHE A 35 -2.84 1.05 3.75
N VAL A 36 -1.88 1.68 3.08
CA VAL A 36 -1.12 1.11 1.96
C VAL A 36 0.36 1.14 2.32
N PHE A 37 1.03 0.00 2.16
CA PHE A 37 2.48 -0.11 2.38
C PHE A 37 3.25 0.13 1.08
N GLY A 38 4.30 0.96 1.18
CA GLY A 38 4.86 1.74 0.06
C GLY A 38 5.92 1.15 -0.87
N PRO A 39 6.15 -0.17 -0.97
CA PRO A 39 6.84 -0.74 -2.13
C PRO A 39 6.00 -1.82 -2.84
N ALA A 40 4.67 -1.80 -2.68
CA ALA A 40 3.80 -2.71 -3.43
C ALA A 40 3.74 -2.31 -4.91
N ASP A 41 3.46 -3.27 -5.79
CA ASP A 41 3.09 -2.97 -7.17
C ASP A 41 1.76 -2.20 -7.16
N MET A 42 1.82 -0.92 -7.50
CA MET A 42 0.66 -0.03 -7.46
C MET A 42 -0.37 -0.34 -8.54
N GLU A 43 0.04 -0.94 -9.67
CA GLU A 43 -0.86 -1.37 -10.72
C GLU A 43 -1.62 -2.63 -10.29
N GLU A 44 -0.95 -3.57 -9.61
CA GLU A 44 -1.61 -4.72 -8.98
C GLU A 44 -2.64 -4.27 -7.92
N LEU A 45 -2.28 -3.28 -7.11
CA LEU A 45 -3.19 -2.69 -6.13
C LEU A 45 -4.41 -2.04 -6.81
N ALA A 46 -4.20 -1.32 -7.90
CA ALA A 46 -5.27 -0.70 -8.68
C ALA A 46 -6.22 -1.74 -9.29
N ALA A 47 -5.69 -2.86 -9.81
CA ALA A 47 -6.47 -3.95 -10.36
C ALA A 47 -7.40 -4.60 -9.32
N LYS A 48 -7.01 -4.59 -8.04
CA LYS A 48 -7.81 -5.13 -6.92
C LYS A 48 -8.78 -4.11 -6.31
N LYS A 49 -8.93 -2.92 -6.88
CA LYS A 49 -9.78 -1.84 -6.35
C LYS A 49 -11.19 -2.30 -5.96
N ASN A 50 -11.88 -3.01 -6.85
CA ASN A 50 -13.27 -3.41 -6.60
C ASN A 50 -13.37 -4.33 -5.38
N GLU A 51 -12.48 -5.31 -5.27
CA GLU A 51 -12.42 -6.21 -4.11
C GLU A 51 -12.12 -5.45 -2.82
N ILE A 52 -11.18 -4.50 -2.84
CA ILE A 52 -10.78 -3.69 -1.68
C ILE A 52 -11.96 -2.84 -1.17
N VAL A 53 -12.77 -2.31 -2.09
CA VAL A 53 -13.93 -1.49 -1.75
C VAL A 53 -15.07 -2.38 -1.23
N GLU A 54 -15.42 -3.45 -1.96
CA GLU A 54 -16.54 -4.34 -1.63
C GLU A 54 -16.35 -5.05 -0.28
N LYS A 55 -15.13 -5.53 -0.01
CA LYS A 55 -14.80 -6.27 1.22
C LYS A 55 -14.26 -5.39 2.34
N ASP A 56 -14.21 -4.07 2.12
CA ASP A 56 -13.69 -3.08 3.06
C ASP A 56 -12.27 -3.41 3.59
N LEU A 57 -11.39 -3.84 2.67
CA LEU A 57 -10.02 -4.25 2.98
C LEU A 57 -9.11 -3.05 3.24
N LEU A 58 -7.92 -3.34 3.78
CA LEU A 58 -6.84 -2.38 4.06
C LEU A 58 -7.21 -1.30 5.08
N LYS A 59 -8.33 -1.45 5.79
CA LYS A 59 -8.66 -0.62 6.95
C LYS A 59 -8.14 -1.24 8.23
N LEU A 60 -7.52 -0.43 9.08
CA LEU A 60 -7.21 -0.82 10.43
C LEU A 60 -8.52 -0.89 11.23
N LYS A 61 -8.87 -2.09 11.70
CA LYS A 61 -10.02 -2.32 12.59
C LYS A 61 -9.49 -2.51 14.00
N LEU A 62 -9.59 -1.47 14.82
CA LEU A 62 -9.30 -1.56 16.24
C LEU A 62 -10.52 -2.16 16.93
N VAL A 63 -10.32 -3.27 17.63
CA VAL A 63 -11.32 -3.89 18.51
C VAL A 63 -10.90 -3.54 19.94
N ILE A 64 -11.86 -3.06 20.74
CA ILE A 64 -11.68 -2.79 22.17
C ILE A 64 -12.02 -4.07 22.95
#